data_AF-A0AAQ3USP6-F1
#
_entry.id   AF-A0AAQ3USP6-F1
#
_cell.length_a   1.000
_cell.length_b   1.000
_cell.length_c   1.000
_cell.angle_alpha   90.00
_cell.angle_beta   90.00
_cell.angle_gamma   90.00
#
_symmetry.space_group_name_H-M   'P 1'
#
loop_
_entity.id
_entity.type
_entity.pdbx_description
1 polymer ?
#
loop_
_entity_poly.entity_id
_entity_poly.type
_entity_poly.pdbx_seq_one_letter_code
_entity_poly.pdbx_strand_id
1 'polypeptide(L)'
;MPLQYPLLFPYGERGFQLGIKYHGTNTNSNSDDQKRDTMTLHEFLKYHMHYRPDQPNPLLCYGRLSKQAIVDARAMEDEDRLNYIVRNQPKLRAEYIQGVFDAVEKGIYEASQIGKKVIRYMIQNYHNGIAICCVYGPPDLFITFTCNPKWSEITIALSQGQQPNDRSDIIVRVFHMKLQQLLDDLRSEKFFRPVLALLYSIEFKKRGLPHVHILVWIEKKEIEVTSDIVDSWISAEIPDPAIDPLGYVLVAEHMMHGPCGDKNWNCPCMKKSRYSKFYPKEFQENTIFTENGFTMYRRRDIG
;
A
#
# COMPACT_ATOMS: atom_id res chain seq x y z
N MET A 1 -25.47 11.44 -0.28
CA MET A 1 -25.00 10.79 -1.53
C MET A 1 -25.92 11.08 -2.72
N PRO A 2 -27.19 10.60 -2.83
CA PRO A 2 -27.98 10.79 -4.05
C PRO A 2 -28.20 12.24 -4.47
N LEU A 3 -28.55 13.12 -3.52
CA LEU A 3 -28.76 14.55 -3.78
C LEU A 3 -27.48 15.31 -4.16
N GLN A 4 -26.31 14.83 -3.71
CA GLN A 4 -25.02 15.44 -3.98
C GLN A 4 -24.44 14.98 -5.33
N TYR A 5 -24.80 13.76 -5.75
CA TYR A 5 -24.30 13.14 -6.98
C TYR A 5 -25.45 12.66 -7.88
N PRO A 6 -26.40 13.52 -8.28
CA PRO A 6 -27.60 13.09 -9.01
C PRO A 6 -27.29 12.32 -10.30
N LEU A 7 -26.18 12.63 -10.97
CA LEU A 7 -25.73 11.91 -12.18
C LEU A 7 -25.32 10.46 -11.91
N LEU A 8 -24.98 10.09 -10.67
CA LEU A 8 -24.67 8.72 -10.27
C LEU A 8 -25.91 7.93 -9.85
N PHE A 9 -27.07 8.61 -9.74
CA PHE A 9 -28.36 8.04 -9.33
C PHE A 9 -29.45 8.46 -10.35
N PRO A 10 -29.32 8.02 -11.61
CA PRO A 10 -30.14 8.52 -12.72
C PRO A 10 -31.62 8.15 -12.60
N TYR A 11 -31.96 7.17 -11.75
CA TYR A 11 -33.35 6.72 -11.53
C TYR A 11 -33.94 7.26 -10.22
N GLY A 12 -33.25 8.18 -9.54
CA GLY A 12 -33.73 8.77 -8.29
C GLY A 12 -33.68 7.80 -7.12
N GLU A 13 -32.69 6.90 -7.09
CA GLU A 13 -32.57 5.89 -6.05
C GLU A 13 -32.31 6.54 -4.66
N ARG A 14 -32.94 5.98 -3.62
CA ARG A 14 -32.98 6.59 -2.27
C ARG A 14 -31.62 6.62 -1.54
N GLY A 15 -30.60 5.89 -2.00
CA GLY A 15 -29.31 5.77 -1.30
C GLY A 15 -29.41 5.03 0.04
N PHE A 16 -28.35 5.12 0.86
CA PHE A 16 -28.33 4.49 2.19
C PHE A 16 -29.25 5.22 3.18
N GLN A 17 -29.95 4.44 4.00
CA GLN A 17 -30.75 4.90 5.14
C GLN A 17 -30.60 3.92 6.31
N LEU A 18 -30.78 4.42 7.54
CA LEU A 18 -30.76 3.56 8.72
C LEU A 18 -31.95 2.58 8.70
N GLY A 19 -31.73 1.35 9.18
CA GLY A 19 -32.78 0.35 9.33
C GLY A 19 -33.07 -0.51 8.10
N ILE A 20 -32.26 -0.44 7.03
CA ILE A 20 -32.41 -1.35 5.88
C ILE A 20 -32.17 -2.79 6.35
N LYS A 21 -33.18 -3.66 6.24
CA LYS A 21 -33.10 -5.07 6.63
C LYS A 21 -32.43 -5.92 5.56
N TYR A 22 -31.78 -7.01 5.98
CA TYR A 22 -31.32 -8.03 5.03
C TYR A 22 -32.50 -8.74 4.38
N HIS A 23 -32.31 -9.21 3.15
CA HIS A 23 -33.31 -10.03 2.47
C HIS A 23 -33.45 -11.39 3.17
N GLY A 24 -34.69 -11.80 3.50
CA GLY A 24 -34.96 -13.11 4.09
C GLY A 24 -34.88 -13.18 5.62
N THR A 25 -34.78 -12.07 6.34
CA THR A 25 -34.97 -12.04 7.80
C THR A 25 -36.45 -12.26 8.13
N ASN A 26 -36.91 -13.51 8.08
CA ASN A 26 -38.18 -13.90 8.68
C ASN A 26 -38.01 -13.96 10.21
N THR A 27 -38.90 -13.30 10.93
CA THR A 27 -38.89 -13.07 12.39
C THR A 27 -39.14 -14.32 13.25
N ASN A 28 -38.82 -15.53 12.76
CA ASN A 28 -39.21 -16.80 13.40
C ASN A 28 -38.04 -17.70 13.83
N SER A 29 -36.87 -17.13 14.17
CA SER A 29 -35.81 -17.91 14.83
C SER A 29 -35.62 -17.43 16.27
N ASN A 30 -36.23 -18.16 17.21
CA ASN A 30 -35.87 -18.21 18.62
C ASN A 30 -34.47 -18.84 18.77
N SER A 31 -33.44 -18.11 18.38
CA SER A 31 -32.05 -18.48 18.64
C SER A 31 -31.35 -17.30 19.28
N ASP A 32 -30.84 -17.50 20.50
CA ASP A 32 -30.10 -16.57 21.36
C ASP A 32 -28.83 -15.93 20.73
N ASP A 33 -28.57 -16.15 19.45
CA ASP A 33 -27.54 -15.44 18.69
C ASP A 33 -28.13 -14.18 18.06
N GLN A 34 -27.96 -13.04 18.74
CA GLN A 34 -28.29 -11.71 18.20
C GLN A 34 -27.42 -11.36 16.98
N LYS A 35 -27.68 -11.97 15.83
CA LYS A 35 -27.11 -11.54 14.57
C LYS A 35 -27.76 -10.24 14.15
N ARG A 36 -26.94 -9.26 13.79
CA ARG A 36 -27.37 -7.97 13.27
C ARG A 36 -28.31 -8.18 12.06
N ASP A 37 -29.50 -7.59 12.13
CA ASP A 37 -30.56 -7.77 11.13
C ASP A 37 -30.69 -6.59 10.14
N THR A 38 -29.92 -5.53 10.36
CA THR A 38 -29.87 -4.33 9.53
C THR A 38 -28.51 -4.18 8.86
N MET A 39 -28.50 -3.75 7.61
CA MET A 39 -27.30 -3.49 6.82
C MET A 39 -26.59 -2.21 7.29
N THR A 40 -25.27 -2.27 7.35
CA THR A 40 -24.39 -1.13 7.64
C THR A 40 -24.16 -0.28 6.39
N LEU A 41 -23.73 0.97 6.60
CA LEU A 41 -23.29 1.84 5.51
C LEU A 41 -22.17 1.19 4.68
N HIS A 42 -21.20 0.55 5.35
CA HIS A 42 -20.09 -0.15 4.67
C HIS A 42 -20.59 -1.24 3.72
N GLU A 43 -21.52 -2.09 4.16
CA GLU A 43 -22.07 -3.17 3.33
C GLU A 43 -22.89 -2.63 2.15
N PHE A 44 -23.71 -1.60 2.39
CA PHE A 44 -24.47 -0.94 1.34
C PHE A 44 -23.54 -0.39 0.25
N LEU A 45 -22.52 0.38 0.64
CA LEU A 45 -21.57 0.97 -0.30
C LEU A 45 -20.76 -0.10 -1.02
N LYS A 46 -20.28 -1.13 -0.32
CA LYS A 46 -19.56 -2.27 -0.90
C LYS A 46 -20.41 -2.98 -1.95
N TYR A 47 -21.69 -3.21 -1.68
CA TYR A 47 -22.61 -3.84 -2.61
C TYR A 47 -22.83 -2.99 -3.88
N HIS A 48 -23.03 -1.68 -3.72
CA HIS A 48 -23.28 -0.77 -4.84
C HIS A 48 -22.01 -0.47 -5.66
N MET A 49 -20.83 -0.46 -5.03
CA MET A 49 -19.54 -0.27 -5.71
C MET A 49 -18.97 -1.58 -6.30
N HIS A 50 -19.66 -2.71 -6.11
CA HIS A 50 -19.21 -3.97 -6.69
C HIS A 50 -19.43 -3.98 -8.20
N TYR A 51 -18.37 -4.28 -8.95
CA TYR A 51 -18.46 -4.52 -10.38
C TYR A 51 -19.23 -5.82 -10.64
N ARG A 52 -20.21 -5.77 -11.56
CA ARG A 52 -20.96 -6.94 -12.01
C ARG A 52 -20.93 -6.94 -13.55
N PRO A 53 -20.60 -8.07 -14.19
CA PRO A 53 -20.69 -8.19 -15.64
C PRO A 53 -22.08 -7.80 -16.14
N ASP A 54 -22.12 -7.10 -17.28
CA ASP A 54 -23.36 -6.71 -17.98
C ASP A 54 -24.32 -5.82 -17.19
N GLN A 55 -23.88 -5.26 -16.05
CA GLN A 55 -24.65 -4.31 -15.27
C GLN A 55 -23.98 -2.94 -15.24
N PRO A 56 -24.68 -1.87 -15.64
CA PRO A 56 -24.13 -0.53 -15.55
C PRO A 56 -23.92 -0.17 -14.08
N ASN A 57 -22.71 0.31 -13.75
CA ASN A 57 -22.39 0.80 -12.42
C ASN A 57 -21.90 2.26 -12.48
N PRO A 58 -22.80 3.25 -12.28
CA PRO A 58 -22.41 4.67 -12.29
C PRO A 58 -21.28 4.99 -11.30
N LEU A 59 -21.19 4.29 -10.17
CA LEU A 59 -20.14 4.49 -9.17
C LEU A 59 -18.75 4.04 -9.63
N LEU A 60 -18.63 3.35 -10.77
CA LEU A 60 -17.36 2.92 -11.36
C LEU A 60 -17.08 3.54 -12.73
N CYS A 61 -18.07 4.15 -13.39
CA CYS A 61 -17.99 4.48 -14.82
C CYS A 61 -17.91 5.99 -15.15
N TYR A 62 -18.05 6.90 -14.17
CA TYR A 62 -18.04 8.36 -14.40
C TYR A 62 -16.71 9.03 -13.98
N GLY A 63 -15.60 8.29 -14.04
CA GLY A 63 -14.24 8.82 -13.87
C GLY A 63 -14.05 9.60 -12.57
N ARG A 64 -13.75 10.91 -12.67
CA ARG A 64 -13.52 11.78 -11.50
C ARG A 64 -14.74 11.91 -10.59
N LEU A 65 -15.94 11.94 -11.15
CA LEU A 65 -17.17 12.05 -10.36
C LEU A 65 -17.37 10.82 -9.47
N SER A 66 -17.18 9.62 -10.06
CA SER A 66 -17.20 8.36 -9.33
C SER A 66 -16.16 8.32 -8.20
N LYS A 67 -14.92 8.79 -8.47
CA LYS A 67 -13.86 8.84 -7.44
C LYS A 67 -14.22 9.74 -6.28
N GLN A 68 -14.76 10.93 -6.56
CA GLN A 68 -15.17 11.85 -5.50
C GLN A 68 -16.27 11.22 -4.65
N ALA A 69 -17.26 10.59 -5.27
CA ALA A 69 -18.31 9.87 -4.56
C ALA A 69 -17.76 8.72 -3.70
N ILE A 70 -16.74 7.99 -4.16
CA ILE A 70 -16.08 6.95 -3.37
C ILE A 70 -15.34 7.53 -2.16
N VAL A 71 -14.66 8.67 -2.33
CA VAL A 71 -13.96 9.36 -1.23
C VAL A 71 -14.95 9.88 -0.19
N ASP A 72 -16.03 10.53 -0.62
CA ASP A 72 -17.08 11.02 0.28
C ASP A 72 -17.78 9.85 1.00
N ALA A 73 -18.05 8.76 0.29
CA ALA A 73 -18.59 7.53 0.88
C ALA A 73 -17.67 6.95 1.95
N ARG A 74 -16.35 6.99 1.76
CA ARG A 74 -15.37 6.56 2.76
C ARG A 74 -15.38 7.49 3.98
N ALA A 75 -15.46 8.80 3.77
CA ALA A 75 -15.56 9.77 4.86
C ALA A 75 -16.83 9.53 5.71
N MET A 76 -17.97 9.25 5.06
CA MET A 76 -19.21 8.90 5.75
C MET A 76 -19.07 7.61 6.59
N GLU A 77 -18.37 6.60 6.07
CA GLU A 77 -18.09 5.36 6.82
C GLU A 77 -17.23 5.64 8.05
N ASP A 78 -16.17 6.44 7.89
CA ASP A 78 -15.28 6.78 9.00
C ASP A 78 -16.01 7.64 10.06
N GLU A 79 -16.90 8.54 9.65
CA GLU A 79 -17.77 9.30 10.56
C GLU A 79 -18.75 8.39 11.32
N ASP A 80 -19.39 7.41 10.65
CA ASP A 80 -20.29 6.44 11.30
C ASP A 80 -19.55 5.64 12.37
N ARG A 81 -18.34 5.16 12.06
CA ARG A 81 -17.46 4.46 13.01
C ARG A 81 -17.06 5.35 14.19
N LEU A 82 -16.70 6.61 13.93
CA LEU A 82 -16.36 7.56 14.99
C LEU A 82 -17.57 7.85 15.89
N ASN A 83 -18.75 8.03 15.30
CA ASN A 83 -20.00 8.23 16.03
C ASN A 83 -20.32 7.01 16.91
N TYR A 84 -20.10 5.79 16.43
CA TYR A 84 -20.23 4.59 17.24
C TYR A 84 -19.28 4.62 18.45
N ILE A 85 -18.01 4.95 18.24
CA ILE A 85 -17.00 5.05 19.32
C ILE A 85 -17.41 6.10 20.35
N VAL A 86 -17.91 7.25 19.91
CA VAL A 86 -18.37 8.34 20.80
C VAL A 86 -19.58 7.91 21.63
N ARG A 87 -20.58 7.27 21.00
CA ARG A 87 -21.82 6.85 21.69
C ARG A 87 -21.60 5.67 22.64
N ASN A 88 -20.62 4.81 22.35
CA ASN A 88 -20.32 3.63 23.16
C ASN A 88 -19.14 3.82 24.11
N GLN A 89 -18.71 5.07 24.37
CA GLN A 89 -17.61 5.38 25.28
C GLN A 89 -17.70 4.68 26.64
N PRO A 90 -18.85 4.58 27.34
CA PRO A 90 -18.91 3.90 28.64
C PRO A 90 -18.52 2.42 28.57
N LYS A 91 -18.92 1.71 27.50
CA LYS A 91 -18.57 0.31 27.27
C LYS A 91 -17.09 0.16 26.92
N LEU A 92 -16.60 1.01 26.02
CA LEU A 92 -15.20 1.01 25.58
C LEU A 92 -14.22 1.46 26.69
N ARG A 93 -14.68 2.32 27.61
CA ARG A 93 -13.90 2.74 28.78
C ARG A 93 -13.82 1.67 29.87
N ALA A 94 -14.77 0.73 29.94
CA ALA A 94 -14.69 -0.38 30.88
C ALA A 94 -13.53 -1.33 30.55
N GLU A 95 -13.33 -1.66 29.26
CA GLU A 95 -12.12 -2.38 28.79
C GLU A 95 -10.83 -1.60 29.11
N TYR A 96 -10.87 -0.27 29.01
CA TYR A 96 -9.75 0.58 29.35
C TYR A 96 -9.41 0.53 30.84
N ILE A 97 -10.41 0.62 31.71
CA ILE A 97 -10.25 0.54 33.17
C ILE A 97 -9.64 -0.80 33.58
N GLN A 98 -10.04 -1.92 32.95
CA GLN A 98 -9.40 -3.21 33.18
C GLN A 98 -7.90 -3.16 32.82
N GLY A 99 -7.55 -2.60 31.66
CA GLY A 99 -6.15 -2.41 31.27
C GLY A 99 -5.37 -1.43 32.17
N VAL A 100 -6.05 -0.48 32.82
CA VAL A 100 -5.45 0.38 33.86
C VAL A 100 -5.19 -0.42 35.14
N PHE A 101 -6.14 -1.23 35.59
CA PHE A 101 -5.94 -2.12 36.74
C PHE A 101 -4.78 -3.09 36.50
N ASP A 102 -4.70 -3.71 35.33
CA ASP A 102 -3.60 -4.61 34.96
C ASP A 102 -2.24 -3.87 34.90
N ALA A 103 -2.23 -2.59 34.47
CA ALA A 103 -1.03 -1.76 34.44
C ALA A 103 -0.57 -1.35 35.86
N VAL A 104 -1.52 -1.02 36.74
CA VAL A 104 -1.26 -0.72 38.15
C VAL A 104 -0.76 -1.96 38.89
N GLU A 105 -1.30 -3.14 38.59
CA GLU A 105 -0.82 -4.43 39.13
C GLU A 105 0.62 -4.73 38.69
N LYS A 106 1.02 -4.27 37.49
CA LYS A 106 2.40 -4.33 36.97
C LYS A 106 3.31 -3.19 37.45
N GLY A 107 2.86 -2.35 38.38
CA GLY A 107 3.69 -1.30 38.98
C GLY A 107 3.74 0.02 38.20
N ILE A 108 2.83 0.25 37.26
CA ILE A 108 2.74 1.49 36.49
C ILE A 108 1.77 2.46 37.18
N TYR A 109 2.32 3.47 37.87
CA TYR A 109 1.53 4.38 38.73
C TYR A 109 1.36 5.81 38.18
N GLU A 110 2.00 6.16 37.05
CA GLU A 110 1.88 7.50 36.49
C GLU A 110 0.69 7.65 35.53
N ALA A 111 -0.23 8.57 35.84
CA ALA A 111 -1.37 8.92 34.98
C ALA A 111 -0.96 9.47 33.60
N SER A 112 0.26 10.01 33.46
CA SER A 112 0.84 10.45 32.18
C SER A 112 1.03 9.30 31.18
N GLN A 113 1.16 8.07 31.70
CA GLN A 113 1.35 6.82 30.97
C GLN A 113 0.01 6.11 30.70
N ILE A 114 -1.07 6.59 31.32
CA ILE A 114 -2.41 5.99 31.30
C ILE A 114 -3.37 6.99 30.63
N GLY A 115 -3.54 6.85 29.31
CA GLY A 115 -4.76 7.31 28.63
C GLY A 115 -4.63 8.64 27.93
N LYS A 116 -4.02 8.63 26.75
CA LYS A 116 -4.13 9.73 25.79
C LYS A 116 -5.16 9.39 24.71
N LYS A 117 -5.93 10.40 24.29
CA LYS A 117 -6.79 10.37 23.10
C LYS A 117 -5.87 10.37 21.88
N VAL A 118 -5.43 9.19 21.44
CA VAL A 118 -4.47 9.07 20.33
C VAL A 118 -5.04 8.18 19.25
N ILE A 119 -4.83 8.59 18.00
CA ILE A 119 -5.07 7.78 16.81
C ILE A 119 -4.10 6.58 16.89
N ARG A 120 -4.51 5.52 17.60
CA ARG A 120 -3.67 4.40 18.02
C ARG A 120 -3.12 3.59 16.84
N TYR A 121 -3.80 3.58 15.71
CA TYR A 121 -3.44 2.71 14.59
C TYR A 121 -2.02 2.99 14.05
N MET A 122 -1.72 4.25 13.71
CA MET A 122 -0.42 4.61 13.15
C MET A 122 0.72 4.46 14.15
N ILE A 123 0.47 4.81 15.42
CA ILE A 123 1.48 4.65 16.48
C ILE A 123 1.72 3.16 16.78
N GLN A 124 0.68 2.34 16.79
CA GLN A 124 0.83 0.91 17.00
C GLN A 124 1.63 0.26 15.86
N ASN A 125 1.34 0.62 14.61
CA ASN A 125 2.11 0.14 13.46
C ASN A 125 3.58 0.58 13.55
N TYR A 126 3.83 1.83 13.97
CA TYR A 126 5.18 2.31 14.21
C TYR A 126 5.89 1.51 15.31
N HIS A 127 5.25 1.32 16.48
CA HIS A 127 5.82 0.52 17.57
C HIS A 127 6.06 -0.94 17.17
N ASN A 128 5.17 -1.55 16.38
CA ASN A 128 5.37 -2.89 15.85
C ASN A 128 6.60 -2.94 14.93
N GLY A 129 6.77 -1.94 14.06
CA GLY A 129 7.97 -1.81 13.24
C GLY A 129 9.24 -1.67 14.07
N ILE A 130 9.23 -0.83 15.11
CA ILE A 130 10.36 -0.69 16.04
C ILE A 130 10.64 -1.99 16.79
N ALA A 131 9.61 -2.71 17.24
CA ALA A 131 9.79 -3.99 17.93
C ALA A 131 10.50 -5.03 17.04
N ILE A 132 10.16 -5.10 15.75
CA ILE A 132 10.85 -5.95 14.79
C ILE A 132 12.32 -5.53 14.66
N CYS A 133 12.60 -4.23 14.52
CA CYS A 133 13.98 -3.72 14.47
C CYS A 133 14.77 -4.02 15.77
N CYS A 134 14.13 -4.00 16.93
CA CYS A 134 14.79 -4.32 18.20
C CYS A 134 15.20 -5.81 18.28
N VAL A 135 14.41 -6.70 17.65
CA VAL A 135 14.70 -8.15 17.64
C VAL A 135 15.74 -8.51 16.58
N TYR A 136 15.59 -7.97 15.36
CA TYR A 136 16.39 -8.39 14.20
C TYR A 136 17.48 -7.38 13.80
N GLY A 137 17.57 -6.23 14.46
CA GLY A 137 18.46 -5.14 14.08
C GLY A 137 17.96 -4.33 12.87
N PRO A 138 18.85 -3.58 12.18
CA PRO A 138 18.48 -2.85 10.97
C PRO A 138 18.08 -3.81 9.83
N PRO A 139 17.15 -3.42 8.94
CA PRO A 139 16.77 -4.23 7.80
C PRO A 139 17.93 -4.38 6.81
N ASP A 140 17.95 -5.51 6.10
CA ASP A 140 19.01 -5.85 5.13
C ASP A 140 18.71 -5.31 3.74
N LEU A 141 17.43 -5.33 3.34
CA LEU A 141 16.98 -4.79 2.05
C LEU A 141 15.88 -3.76 2.22
N PHE A 142 15.96 -2.71 1.39
CA PHE A 142 14.89 -1.74 1.17
C PHE A 142 14.38 -1.87 -0.26
N ILE A 143 13.23 -2.52 -0.43
CA ILE A 143 12.63 -2.77 -1.74
C ILE A 143 11.51 -1.77 -1.97
N THR A 144 11.47 -1.20 -3.18
CA THR A 144 10.36 -0.34 -3.60
C THR A 144 9.68 -0.94 -4.82
N PHE A 145 8.36 -1.08 -4.76
CA PHE A 145 7.57 -1.62 -5.86
C PHE A 145 6.47 -0.63 -6.24
N THR A 146 6.38 -0.28 -7.52
CA THR A 146 5.47 0.74 -8.03
C THR A 146 4.48 0.10 -8.99
N CYS A 147 3.19 0.43 -8.84
CA CYS A 147 2.18 -0.01 -9.80
C CYS A 147 2.49 0.51 -11.21
N ASN A 148 2.43 -0.39 -12.20
CA ASN A 148 2.52 -0.03 -13.61
C ASN A 148 1.11 -0.07 -14.23
N PRO A 149 0.57 1.07 -14.71
CA PRO A 149 -0.77 1.11 -15.30
C PRO A 149 -0.86 0.38 -16.65
N LYS A 150 0.28 0.02 -17.26
CA LYS A 150 0.36 -0.74 -18.52
C LYS A 150 0.30 -2.26 -18.31
N TRP A 151 0.19 -2.76 -17.09
CA TRP A 151 0.03 -4.20 -16.87
C TRP A 151 -1.17 -4.75 -17.65
N SER A 152 -0.99 -5.91 -18.27
CA SER A 152 -1.99 -6.51 -19.17
C SER A 152 -3.32 -6.71 -18.46
N GLU A 153 -3.31 -7.14 -17.19
CA GLU A 153 -4.50 -7.34 -16.37
C GLU A 153 -5.30 -6.05 -16.18
N ILE A 154 -4.62 -4.90 -16.11
CA ILE A 154 -5.29 -3.59 -16.06
C ILE A 154 -5.86 -3.27 -17.44
N THR A 155 -5.05 -3.34 -18.49
CA THR A 155 -5.47 -2.95 -19.84
C THR A 155 -6.64 -3.79 -20.38
N ILE A 156 -6.68 -5.09 -20.07
CA ILE A 156 -7.75 -6.01 -20.47
C ILE A 156 -9.05 -5.72 -19.70
N ALA A 157 -8.95 -5.28 -18.45
CA ALA A 157 -10.11 -5.02 -17.60
C ALA A 157 -10.76 -3.64 -17.84
N LEU A 158 -10.11 -2.75 -18.59
CA LEU A 158 -10.64 -1.44 -18.94
C LEU A 158 -11.61 -1.53 -20.14
N SER A 159 -12.76 -0.87 -20.02
CA SER A 159 -13.66 -0.67 -21.16
C SER A 159 -13.08 0.34 -22.16
N GLN A 160 -13.55 0.30 -23.41
CA GLN A 160 -13.14 1.26 -24.44
C GLN A 160 -13.33 2.71 -23.95
N GLY A 161 -12.27 3.53 -24.08
CA GLY A 161 -12.24 4.92 -23.66
C GLY A 161 -11.91 5.16 -22.18
N GLN A 162 -11.91 4.13 -21.32
CA GLN A 162 -11.46 4.27 -19.93
C GLN A 162 -9.95 4.41 -19.86
N GLN A 163 -9.48 5.32 -19.00
CA GLN A 163 -8.07 5.38 -18.61
C GLN A 163 -7.85 4.56 -17.34
N PRO A 164 -6.64 3.99 -17.11
CA PRO A 164 -6.31 3.29 -15.87
C PRO A 164 -6.72 4.10 -14.64
N ASN A 165 -6.40 5.39 -14.65
CA ASN A 165 -6.73 6.29 -13.55
C ASN A 165 -8.22 6.33 -13.25
N ASP A 166 -9.13 6.12 -14.21
CA ASP A 166 -10.59 6.13 -14.01
C ASP A 166 -11.10 4.92 -13.21
N ARG A 167 -10.33 3.83 -13.20
CA ARG A 167 -10.67 2.57 -12.54
C ARG A 167 -9.68 2.22 -11.44
N SER A 168 -9.69 3.03 -10.38
CA SER A 168 -8.85 2.80 -9.19
C SER A 168 -9.14 1.45 -8.52
N ASP A 169 -10.36 0.93 -8.65
CA ASP A 169 -10.75 -0.40 -8.18
C ASP A 169 -9.94 -1.51 -8.87
N ILE A 170 -9.72 -1.40 -10.18
CA ILE A 170 -8.89 -2.35 -10.95
C ILE A 170 -7.42 -2.18 -10.55
N ILE A 171 -6.91 -0.95 -10.55
CA ILE A 171 -5.50 -0.65 -10.21
C ILE A 171 -5.14 -1.24 -8.86
N VAL A 172 -5.93 -0.97 -7.82
CA VAL A 172 -5.64 -1.42 -6.46
C VAL A 172 -5.71 -2.94 -6.35
N ARG A 173 -6.66 -3.60 -7.03
CA ARG A 173 -6.76 -5.06 -7.05
C ARG A 173 -5.56 -5.71 -7.74
N VAL A 174 -5.21 -5.25 -8.94
CA VAL A 174 -4.07 -5.80 -9.69
C VAL A 174 -2.78 -5.55 -8.93
N PHE A 175 -2.57 -4.34 -8.41
CA PHE A 175 -1.42 -4.04 -7.55
C PHE A 175 -1.35 -4.96 -6.34
N HIS A 176 -2.47 -5.19 -5.65
CA HIS A 176 -2.50 -6.10 -4.51
C HIS A 176 -2.13 -7.53 -4.90
N MET A 177 -2.65 -8.05 -6.02
CA MET A 177 -2.29 -9.38 -6.52
C MET A 177 -0.80 -9.49 -6.85
N LYS A 178 -0.24 -8.49 -7.55
CA LYS A 178 1.20 -8.45 -7.86
C LYS A 178 2.06 -8.30 -6.60
N LEU A 179 1.60 -7.53 -5.62
CA LEU A 179 2.28 -7.40 -4.34
C LEU A 179 2.27 -8.72 -3.56
N GLN A 180 1.15 -9.46 -3.52
CA GLN A 180 1.12 -10.78 -2.89
C GLN A 180 2.10 -11.74 -3.57
N GLN A 181 2.13 -11.78 -4.91
CA GLN A 181 3.12 -12.55 -5.66
C GLN A 181 4.55 -12.19 -5.27
N LEU A 182 4.88 -10.89 -5.21
CA LEU A 182 6.20 -10.43 -4.77
C LEU A 182 6.51 -10.87 -3.33
N LEU A 183 5.56 -10.77 -2.40
CA LEU A 183 5.77 -11.18 -1.01
C LEU A 183 5.98 -12.69 -0.88
N ASP A 184 5.28 -13.48 -1.68
CA ASP A 184 5.44 -14.94 -1.74
C ASP A 184 6.81 -15.30 -2.34
N ASP A 185 7.22 -14.62 -3.41
CA ASP A 185 8.55 -14.79 -4.03
C ASP A 185 9.67 -14.45 -3.05
N LEU A 186 9.54 -13.35 -2.29
CA LEU A 186 10.49 -12.99 -1.24
C LEU A 186 10.62 -14.06 -0.15
N ARG A 187 9.50 -14.72 0.21
CA ARG A 187 9.47 -15.80 1.21
C ARG A 187 9.84 -17.17 0.66
N SER A 188 9.94 -17.33 -0.65
CA SER A 188 10.13 -18.62 -1.30
C SER A 188 11.55 -19.20 -1.18
N GLU A 189 12.50 -18.45 -0.61
CA GLU A 189 13.93 -18.79 -0.50
C GLU A 189 14.64 -19.01 -1.86
N LYS A 190 13.97 -18.69 -2.98
CA LYS A 190 14.52 -18.86 -4.32
C LYS A 190 15.53 -17.79 -4.70
N PHE A 191 15.29 -16.56 -4.25
CA PHE A 191 16.07 -15.38 -4.64
C PHE A 191 17.01 -14.93 -3.52
N PHE A 192 16.47 -14.90 -2.31
CA PHE A 192 17.19 -14.52 -1.10
C PHE A 192 17.28 -15.74 -0.18
N ARG A 193 18.17 -15.65 0.81
CA ARG A 193 18.20 -16.57 1.96
C ARG A 193 16.87 -16.49 2.75
N PRO A 194 16.63 -17.39 3.72
CA PRO A 194 15.41 -17.36 4.53
C PRO A 194 15.10 -15.96 5.07
N VAL A 195 13.89 -15.49 4.81
CA VAL A 195 13.43 -14.17 5.26
C VAL A 195 12.86 -14.30 6.66
N LEU A 196 13.52 -13.66 7.63
CA LEU A 196 13.16 -13.70 9.05
C LEU A 196 11.95 -12.80 9.35
N ALA A 197 11.91 -11.63 8.73
CA ALA A 197 10.83 -10.67 8.92
C ALA A 197 10.61 -9.80 7.67
N LEU A 198 9.37 -9.34 7.49
CA LEU A 198 8.96 -8.40 6.46
C LEU A 198 8.07 -7.33 7.07
N LEU A 199 8.38 -6.07 6.78
CA LEU A 199 7.52 -4.93 7.10
C LEU A 199 7.30 -4.14 5.83
N TYR A 200 6.07 -3.76 5.51
CA TYR A 200 5.83 -2.89 4.37
C TYR A 200 4.76 -1.83 4.63
N SER A 201 4.86 -0.72 3.90
CA SER A 201 3.89 0.37 3.90
C SER A 201 3.48 0.67 2.46
N ILE A 202 2.17 0.76 2.22
CA ILE A 202 1.62 1.14 0.92
C ILE A 202 1.30 2.62 0.96
N GLU A 203 1.82 3.35 -0.02
CA GLU A 203 1.62 4.78 -0.20
C GLU A 203 1.06 5.07 -1.59
N PHE A 204 0.18 6.06 -1.67
CA PHE A 204 -0.27 6.58 -2.96
C PHE A 204 0.63 7.76 -3.33
N LYS A 205 1.49 7.57 -4.33
CA LYS A 205 2.34 8.67 -4.82
C LYS A 205 1.47 9.78 -5.42
N LYS A 206 1.98 11.01 -5.51
CA LYS A 206 1.27 12.21 -6.03
C LYS A 206 0.56 12.04 -7.40
N ARG A 207 0.87 10.98 -8.16
CA ARG A 207 0.23 10.63 -9.44
C ARG A 207 -0.94 9.63 -9.31
N GLY A 208 -1.31 9.24 -8.09
CA GLY A 208 -2.50 8.42 -7.78
C GLY A 208 -2.29 6.91 -7.82
N LEU A 209 -1.12 6.42 -8.24
CA LEU A 209 -0.84 4.99 -8.30
C LEU A 209 -0.26 4.46 -6.97
N PRO A 210 -0.65 3.24 -6.57
CA PRO A 210 -0.06 2.57 -5.41
C PRO A 210 1.44 2.35 -5.57
N HIS A 211 2.14 2.52 -4.47
CA HIS A 211 3.54 2.22 -4.29
C HIS A 211 3.70 1.53 -2.95
N VAL A 212 4.70 0.67 -2.82
CA VAL A 212 5.02 0.02 -1.55
C VAL A 212 6.51 0.14 -1.26
N HIS A 213 6.80 0.44 0.00
CA HIS A 213 8.11 0.34 0.61
C HIS A 213 8.14 -0.93 1.46
N ILE A 214 9.10 -1.81 1.22
CA ILE A 214 9.24 -3.10 1.89
C ILE A 214 10.63 -3.14 2.54
N LEU A 215 10.66 -3.39 3.86
CA LEU A 215 11.83 -3.72 4.64
C LEU A 215 11.91 -5.24 4.77
N VAL A 216 13.09 -5.81 4.51
CA VAL A 216 13.34 -7.24 4.57
C VAL A 216 14.50 -7.52 5.54
N TRP A 217 14.30 -8.49 6.43
CA TRP A 217 15.36 -9.07 7.27
C TRP A 217 15.63 -10.48 6.80
N ILE A 218 16.89 -10.78 6.53
CA ILE A 218 17.34 -12.03 5.94
C ILE A 218 18.21 -12.78 6.97
N GLU A 219 18.13 -14.11 6.97
CA GLU A 219 18.98 -14.94 7.82
C GLU A 219 20.47 -14.73 7.50
N LYS A 220 21.20 -14.26 8.51
CA LYS A 220 22.66 -14.16 8.51
C LYS A 220 23.21 -15.43 9.13
N LYS A 221 23.59 -16.41 8.30
CA LYS A 221 24.60 -17.39 8.75
C LYS A 221 25.90 -16.63 9.02
N GLU A 222 26.84 -17.20 9.78
CA GLU A 222 28.15 -16.60 10.18
C GLU A 222 29.06 -16.11 9.02
N ILE A 223 28.53 -16.02 7.81
CA ILE A 223 29.14 -15.53 6.59
C ILE A 223 28.88 -14.01 6.48
N GLU A 224 29.96 -13.23 6.47
CA GLU A 224 29.93 -11.79 6.17
C GLU A 224 29.27 -11.52 4.80
N VAL A 225 28.55 -10.41 4.69
CA VAL A 225 27.96 -9.96 3.42
C VAL A 225 29.11 -9.52 2.50
N THR A 226 29.35 -10.26 1.42
CA THR A 226 30.39 -9.95 0.43
C THR A 226 29.81 -9.16 -0.74
N SER A 227 30.69 -8.47 -1.49
CA SER A 227 30.34 -7.81 -2.76
C SER A 227 29.66 -8.77 -3.74
N ASP A 228 30.12 -10.03 -3.81
CA ASP A 228 29.58 -11.04 -4.73
C ASP A 228 28.14 -11.40 -4.40
N ILE A 229 27.80 -11.48 -3.10
CA ILE A 229 26.42 -11.71 -2.66
C ILE A 229 25.55 -10.52 -3.06
N VAL A 230 26.02 -9.29 -2.85
CA VAL A 230 25.27 -8.09 -3.23
C VAL A 230 25.06 -8.05 -4.75
N ASP A 231 26.10 -8.31 -5.54
CA ASP A 231 26.03 -8.32 -7.02
C ASP A 231 25.12 -9.43 -7.56
N SER A 232 24.92 -10.52 -6.81
CA SER A 232 23.96 -11.57 -7.16
C SER A 232 22.50 -11.12 -6.98
N TRP A 233 22.25 -10.12 -6.13
CA TRP A 233 20.92 -9.62 -5.79
C TRP A 233 20.58 -8.29 -6.47
N ILE A 234 21.58 -7.43 -6.63
CA ILE A 234 21.42 -6.04 -7.05
C ILE A 234 22.40 -5.77 -8.19
N SER A 235 21.87 -5.31 -9.32
CA SER A 235 22.67 -4.82 -10.44
C SER A 235 22.34 -3.37 -10.71
N ALA A 236 23.37 -2.55 -10.90
CA ALA A 236 23.28 -1.19 -11.43
C ALA A 236 23.69 -1.10 -12.91
N GLU A 237 23.77 -2.25 -13.59
CA GLU A 237 24.15 -2.40 -15.00
C GLU A 237 22.92 -2.75 -15.84
N ILE A 238 22.94 -2.36 -17.11
CA ILE A 238 21.90 -2.76 -18.07
C ILE A 238 22.19 -4.22 -18.45
N PRO A 239 21.22 -5.15 -18.38
CA PRO A 239 21.44 -6.55 -18.75
C PRO A 239 21.90 -6.69 -20.20
N ASP A 240 22.74 -7.67 -20.50
CA ASP A 240 23.16 -7.94 -21.88
C ASP A 240 21.98 -8.52 -22.67
N PRO A 241 21.54 -7.90 -23.79
CA PRO A 241 20.41 -8.40 -24.57
C PRO A 241 20.62 -9.79 -25.19
N ALA A 242 21.86 -10.26 -25.33
CA ALA A 242 22.16 -11.62 -25.81
C ALA A 242 22.01 -12.68 -24.70
N ILE A 243 22.20 -12.30 -23.43
CA ILE A 243 22.18 -13.20 -22.27
C ILE A 243 20.82 -13.15 -21.58
N ASP A 244 20.30 -11.94 -21.32
CA ASP A 244 19.01 -11.66 -20.70
C ASP A 244 18.21 -10.64 -21.52
N PRO A 245 17.63 -11.06 -22.66
CA PRO A 245 16.84 -10.19 -23.52
C PRO A 245 15.61 -9.61 -22.81
N LEU A 246 14.99 -10.39 -21.91
CA LEU A 246 13.81 -9.94 -21.18
C LEU A 246 14.17 -8.86 -20.15
N GLY A 247 15.20 -9.08 -19.35
CA GLY A 247 15.71 -8.10 -18.40
C GLY A 247 16.14 -6.81 -19.09
N TYR A 248 16.82 -6.91 -20.24
CA TYR A 248 17.18 -5.74 -21.05
C TYR A 248 15.95 -4.92 -21.43
N VAL A 249 14.91 -5.55 -22.00
CA VAL A 249 13.68 -4.86 -22.41
C VAL A 249 12.98 -4.20 -21.23
N LEU A 250 12.87 -4.89 -20.09
CA LEU A 250 12.20 -4.37 -18.90
C LEU A 250 12.97 -3.20 -18.27
N VAL A 251 14.30 -3.29 -18.18
CA VAL A 251 15.15 -2.20 -17.68
C VAL A 251 15.08 -1.01 -18.64
N ALA A 252 15.19 -1.25 -19.94
CA ALA A 252 15.11 -0.23 -20.98
C ALA A 252 13.77 0.53 -20.93
N GLU A 253 12.65 -0.17 -20.73
CA GLU A 253 11.32 0.46 -20.71
C GLU A 253 11.02 1.16 -19.38
N HIS A 254 11.43 0.59 -18.24
CA HIS A 254 10.89 0.99 -16.93
C HIS A 254 11.90 1.66 -16.00
N MET A 255 13.20 1.42 -16.20
CA MET A 255 14.26 1.90 -15.30
C MET A 255 15.15 2.97 -15.94
N MET A 256 15.02 3.20 -17.25
CA MET A 256 15.80 4.24 -17.94
C MET A 256 15.33 5.64 -17.56
N HIS A 257 16.29 6.47 -17.17
CA HIS A 257 16.04 7.89 -17.01
C HIS A 257 15.98 8.55 -18.39
N GLY A 258 14.91 9.30 -18.66
CA GLY A 258 14.78 10.07 -19.88
C GLY A 258 15.88 11.15 -20.02
N PRO A 259 16.03 11.75 -21.21
CA PRO A 259 16.99 12.84 -21.40
C PRO A 259 16.76 13.95 -20.38
N CYS A 260 17.85 14.44 -19.80
CA CYS A 260 17.91 15.50 -18.80
C CYS A 260 19.20 16.30 -18.97
N GLY A 261 19.46 17.27 -18.09
CA GLY A 261 20.61 18.15 -18.24
C GLY A 261 20.46 19.03 -19.47
N ASP A 262 21.53 19.12 -20.25
CA ASP A 262 21.60 19.93 -21.48
C ASP A 262 20.54 19.54 -22.51
N LYS A 263 20.13 18.26 -22.53
CA LYS A 263 19.10 17.75 -23.43
C LYS A 263 17.68 18.11 -22.98
N ASN A 264 17.46 18.37 -21.69
CA ASN A 264 16.16 18.76 -21.14
C ASN A 264 16.26 19.36 -19.73
N TRP A 265 16.36 20.70 -19.67
CA TRP A 265 16.44 21.46 -18.43
C TRP A 265 15.15 21.44 -17.59
N ASN A 266 14.01 21.11 -18.21
CA ASN A 266 12.70 21.04 -17.55
C ASN A 266 12.42 19.68 -16.89
N CYS A 267 13.35 18.73 -16.99
CA CYS A 267 13.19 17.43 -16.34
C CYS A 267 13.11 17.59 -14.80
N PRO A 268 12.22 16.88 -14.08
CA PRO A 268 12.07 17.01 -12.63
C PRO A 268 13.34 16.75 -11.80
N CYS A 269 14.35 16.09 -12.38
CA CYS A 269 15.64 15.85 -11.75
C CYS A 269 16.53 17.11 -11.71
N MET A 270 16.26 18.13 -12.54
CA MET A 270 17.00 19.39 -12.61
C MET A 270 16.42 20.40 -11.62
N LYS A 271 17.28 20.98 -10.76
CA LYS A 271 16.94 22.11 -9.89
C LYS A 271 18.06 23.14 -9.93
N LYS A 272 17.72 24.41 -10.16
CA LYS A 272 18.71 25.51 -10.24
C LYS A 272 19.88 25.17 -11.18
N SER A 273 19.56 24.62 -12.35
CA SER A 273 20.53 24.20 -13.37
C SER A 273 21.56 23.16 -12.91
N ARG A 274 21.23 22.37 -11.86
CA ARG A 274 22.03 21.24 -11.38
C ARG A 274 21.16 20.02 -11.14
N TYR A 275 21.76 18.83 -11.16
CA TYR A 275 21.08 17.61 -10.78
C TYR A 275 20.74 17.62 -9.29
N SER A 276 19.45 17.55 -8.96
CA SER A 276 18.95 17.68 -7.59
C SER A 276 19.23 16.50 -6.67
N LYS A 277 19.69 15.37 -7.22
CA LYS A 277 19.91 14.11 -6.49
C LYS A 277 21.32 13.53 -6.70
N PHE A 278 22.28 14.35 -7.17
CA PHE A 278 23.66 13.91 -7.41
C PHE A 278 23.76 12.68 -8.33
N TYR A 279 22.92 12.67 -9.37
CA TYR A 279 23.00 11.73 -10.49
C TYR A 279 23.51 12.46 -11.74
N PRO A 280 24.12 11.76 -12.70
CA PRO A 280 24.51 10.34 -12.63
C PRO A 280 25.58 10.10 -11.55
N LYS A 281 25.60 8.90 -10.98
CA LYS A 281 26.72 8.49 -10.10
C LYS A 281 27.95 8.22 -10.96
N GLU A 282 29.13 8.25 -10.34
CA GLU A 282 30.36 7.82 -11.02
C GLU A 282 30.31 6.32 -11.31
N PHE A 283 31.07 5.89 -12.32
CA PHE A 283 31.25 4.47 -12.61
C PHE A 283 32.11 3.81 -11.53
N GLN A 284 31.88 2.52 -11.30
CA GLN A 284 32.57 1.71 -10.30
C GLN A 284 32.81 0.30 -10.85
N GLU A 285 34.08 -0.13 -10.85
CA GLU A 285 34.46 -1.46 -11.36
C GLU A 285 33.95 -2.60 -10.48
N ASN A 286 33.87 -2.39 -9.18
CA ASN A 286 33.45 -3.38 -8.20
C ASN A 286 32.50 -2.77 -7.17
N THR A 287 31.67 -3.61 -6.54
CA THR A 287 30.86 -3.19 -5.40
C THR A 287 31.75 -2.98 -4.17
N ILE A 288 31.66 -1.81 -3.53
CA ILE A 288 32.50 -1.40 -2.40
C ILE A 288 31.64 -0.95 -1.23
N PHE A 289 31.97 -1.42 -0.02
CA PHE A 289 31.39 -0.92 1.22
C PHE A 289 32.20 0.27 1.72
N THR A 290 31.54 1.43 1.85
CA THR A 290 32.16 2.63 2.40
C THR A 290 32.26 2.57 3.92
N GLU A 291 33.20 3.31 4.50
CA GLU A 291 33.37 3.44 5.97
C GLU A 291 32.09 3.95 6.66
N ASN A 292 31.25 4.68 5.93
CA ASN A 292 29.98 5.22 6.42
C ASN A 292 28.81 4.22 6.32
N GLY A 293 29.06 2.96 5.95
CA GLY A 293 28.05 1.91 5.85
C GLY A 293 27.19 1.95 4.58
N PHE A 294 27.49 2.83 3.62
CA PHE A 294 26.83 2.82 2.31
C PHE A 294 27.53 1.86 1.36
N THR A 295 26.75 1.21 0.49
CA THR A 295 27.27 0.37 -0.60
C THR A 295 27.33 1.18 -1.89
N MET A 296 28.50 1.24 -2.51
CA MET A 296 28.65 1.72 -3.88
C MET A 296 28.60 0.50 -4.80
N TYR A 297 27.52 0.38 -5.58
CA TYR A 297 27.31 -0.78 -6.45
C TYR A 297 28.22 -0.75 -7.67
N ARG A 298 28.65 -1.94 -8.11
CA ARG A 298 29.32 -2.13 -9.38
C ARG A 298 28.48 -1.56 -10.52
N ARG A 299 29.13 -0.72 -11.32
CA ARG A 299 28.58 -0.06 -12.49
C ARG A 299 29.73 0.25 -13.44
N ARG A 300 30.09 -0.72 -14.29
CA ARG A 300 31.21 -0.57 -15.22
C ARG A 300 30.88 0.38 -16.36
N ASP A 301 31.90 1.07 -16.85
CA ASP A 301 31.77 1.87 -18.06
C ASP A 301 31.97 0.97 -19.29
N ILE A 302 30.84 0.55 -19.88
CA ILE A 302 30.82 -0.39 -21.00
C ILE A 302 30.59 0.30 -22.36
N GLY A 303 30.59 1.64 -22.42
CA GLY A 303 30.45 2.43 -23.65
C GLY A 303 29.09 3.10 -23.83
#